data_AF-A0A7V4FZ10-F1
#
_entry.id   AF-A0A7V4FZ10-F1
#
_cell.length_a   1.000
_cell.length_b   1.000
_cell.length_c   1.000
_cell.angle_alpha   90.00
_cell.angle_beta   90.00
_cell.angle_gamma   90.00
#
_symmetry.space_group_name_H-M   'P 1'
#
loop_
_entity.id
_entity.type
_entity.pdbx_description
1 polymer ?
#
loop_
_entity_poly.entity_id
_entity_poly.type
_entity_poly.pdbx_seq_one_letter_code
_entity_poly.pdbx_strand_id
1 'polypeptide(L)'
;PEAVTPPPSAPPLVDPHKIDQEVIDRLGQATKTLRHIAERLAAEARSDALEIGFMVARRILEADLTANLEHLVGLVRSAIRRLGESRQIKLHMCPDDARLIEEVLRKEGPSEISSAQIEVVADASLRRGDCVVDGDLGTVDGRINTRLEELRQALQAGTWEDIP
;
A
#
# COMPACT_ATOMS: atom_id res chain seq x y z
N PRO A 1 55.16 74.17 30.57
CA PRO A 1 53.73 73.82 30.55
C PRO A 1 53.41 72.93 29.35
N GLU A 2 53.06 71.68 29.66
CA GLU A 2 52.63 70.61 28.77
C GLU A 2 51.54 71.00 27.76
N ALA A 3 51.62 70.38 26.58
CA ALA A 3 50.43 69.97 25.83
C ALA A 3 50.79 68.71 25.02
N VAL A 4 50.76 67.55 25.68
CA VAL A 4 50.77 66.25 24.99
C VAL A 4 49.31 65.87 24.73
N THR A 5 48.91 65.89 23.47
CA THR A 5 47.59 65.40 23.02
C THR A 5 47.45 63.92 23.32
N PRO A 6 46.30 63.46 23.88
CA PRO A 6 46.10 62.05 24.17
C PRO A 6 46.06 61.22 22.86
N PRO A 7 46.58 59.98 22.86
CA PRO A 7 46.54 59.11 21.69
C PRO A 7 45.10 58.73 21.32
N PRO A 8 44.83 58.45 20.03
CA PRO A 8 43.49 58.07 19.56
C PRO A 8 43.01 56.79 20.25
N SER A 9 41.74 56.82 20.64
CA SER A 9 41.01 55.74 21.30
C SER A 9 41.20 54.41 20.56
N ALA A 10 41.58 53.38 21.31
CA ALA A 10 41.60 52.01 20.82
C ALA A 10 40.23 51.65 20.21
N PRO A 11 40.18 50.96 19.07
CA PRO A 11 38.93 50.46 18.52
C PRO A 11 38.23 49.59 19.58
N PRO A 12 36.91 49.69 19.73
CA PRO A 12 36.19 48.89 20.71
C PRO A 12 36.46 47.41 20.45
N LEU A 13 36.96 46.73 21.48
CA LEU A 13 37.14 45.29 21.51
C LEU A 13 35.80 44.64 21.16
N VAL A 14 35.80 43.73 20.18
CA VAL A 14 34.62 42.94 19.80
C VAL A 14 34.09 42.25 21.06
N ASP A 15 32.81 42.49 21.38
CA ASP A 15 32.16 41.94 22.58
C ASP A 15 32.24 40.40 22.59
N PRO A 16 32.87 39.77 23.60
CA PRO A 16 32.98 38.31 23.71
C PRO A 16 31.63 37.58 23.64
N HIS A 17 30.57 38.24 24.10
CA HIS A 17 29.21 37.68 24.17
C HIS A 17 28.49 37.52 22.82
N LYS A 18 28.94 38.20 21.74
CA LYS A 18 28.33 38.04 20.41
C LYS A 18 28.73 36.73 19.73
N ILE A 19 29.93 36.23 20.01
CA ILE A 19 30.45 34.98 19.45
C ILE A 19 29.71 33.78 20.06
N ASP A 20 29.39 33.84 21.35
CA ASP A 20 28.63 32.78 22.04
C ASP A 20 27.19 32.66 21.48
N GLN A 21 26.52 33.78 21.22
CA GLN A 21 25.15 33.78 20.71
C GLN A 21 25.06 33.22 19.29
N GLU A 22 25.99 33.60 18.40
CA GLU A 22 26.04 33.08 17.03
C GLU A 22 26.35 31.57 16.99
N VAL A 23 27.24 31.10 17.87
CA VAL A 23 27.54 29.66 18.00
C VAL A 23 26.34 28.88 18.53
N ILE A 24 25.63 29.41 19.53
CA ILE A 24 24.40 28.81 20.07
C ILE A 24 23.30 28.76 18.99
N ASP A 25 23.11 29.82 18.22
CA ASP A 25 22.11 29.87 17.14
C ASP A 25 22.44 28.87 16.02
N ARG A 26 23.71 28.78 15.61
CA ARG A 26 24.18 27.79 14.61
C ARG A 26 23.99 26.36 15.11
N LEU A 27 24.28 26.06 16.37
CA LEU A 27 24.07 24.74 16.96
C LEU A 27 22.57 24.40 17.05
N GLY A 28 21.74 25.37 17.42
CA GLY A 28 20.29 25.24 17.41
C GLY A 28 19.74 24.94 16.02
N GLN A 29 20.24 25.63 15.00
CA GLN A 29 19.85 25.41 13.61
C GLN A 29 20.31 24.05 13.09
N ALA A 30 21.53 23.63 13.43
CA ALA A 30 22.05 22.30 13.09
C ALA A 30 21.18 21.19 13.72
N THR A 31 20.80 21.35 14.99
CA THR A 31 19.95 20.38 15.71
C THR A 31 18.55 20.27 15.07
N LYS A 32 17.94 21.41 14.71
CA LYS A 32 16.66 21.43 13.97
C LYS A 32 16.76 20.72 12.63
N THR A 33 17.84 20.98 11.89
CA THR A 33 18.09 20.35 10.58
C THR A 33 18.24 18.84 10.71
N LEU A 34 19.03 18.37 11.69
CA LEU A 34 19.20 16.95 11.97
C LEU A 34 17.86 16.28 12.33
N ARG A 35 17.03 16.93 13.14
CA ARG A 35 15.69 16.41 13.48
C ARG A 35 14.82 16.26 12.23
N HIS A 36 14.75 17.27 11.37
CA HIS A 36 13.96 17.19 10.15
C HIS A 36 14.46 16.10 9.19
N ILE A 37 15.79 15.94 9.08
CA ILE A 37 16.38 14.85 8.28
C ILE A 37 15.99 13.50 8.87
N ALA A 38 16.09 13.32 10.20
CA ALA A 38 15.73 12.08 10.87
C ALA A 38 14.25 11.74 10.70
N GLU A 39 13.35 12.73 10.84
CA GLU A 39 11.91 12.56 10.61
C GLU A 39 11.61 12.14 9.16
N ARG A 40 12.27 12.78 8.19
CA ARG A 40 12.11 12.43 6.77
C ARG A 40 12.62 11.02 6.46
N LEU A 41 13.82 10.66 6.93
CA LEU A 41 14.38 9.32 6.75
C LEU A 41 13.50 8.24 7.39
N ALA A 42 12.93 8.52 8.57
CA ALA A 42 12.02 7.60 9.23
C ALA A 42 10.71 7.42 8.43
N ALA A 43 10.19 8.50 7.82
CA ALA A 43 9.02 8.44 6.96
C ALA A 43 9.30 7.67 5.65
N GLU A 44 10.43 7.92 5.01
CA GLU A 44 10.90 7.20 3.81
C GLU A 44 11.06 5.71 4.12
N ALA A 45 11.79 5.35 5.17
CA ALA A 45 11.99 3.96 5.56
C ALA A 45 10.67 3.23 5.88
N ARG A 46 9.68 3.93 6.46
CA ARG A 46 8.35 3.36 6.71
C ARG A 46 7.61 3.09 5.40
N SER A 47 7.68 4.02 4.44
CA SER A 47 7.08 3.85 3.12
C SER A 47 7.71 2.66 2.38
N ASP A 48 9.04 2.60 2.35
CA ASP A 48 9.80 1.53 1.69
C ASP A 48 9.47 0.16 2.30
N ALA A 49 9.40 0.07 3.63
CA ALA A 49 9.04 -1.17 4.31
C ALA A 49 7.64 -1.66 3.94
N LEU A 50 6.67 -0.75 3.83
CA LEU A 50 5.32 -1.09 3.38
C LEU A 50 5.32 -1.57 1.93
N GLU A 51 6.01 -0.86 1.04
CA GLU A 51 6.10 -1.23 -0.38
C GLU A 51 6.70 -2.62 -0.57
N ILE A 52 7.82 -2.90 0.11
CA ILE A 52 8.45 -4.22 0.12
C ILE A 52 7.46 -5.28 0.66
N GLY A 53 6.76 -4.99 1.75
CA GLY A 53 5.75 -5.88 2.31
C GLY A 53 4.65 -6.24 1.31
N PHE A 54 4.11 -5.23 0.60
CA PHE A 54 3.10 -5.43 -0.44
C PHE A 54 3.63 -6.22 -1.64
N MET A 55 4.86 -5.96 -2.07
CA MET A 55 5.50 -6.73 -3.14
C MET A 55 5.65 -8.22 -2.77
N VAL A 56 6.06 -8.50 -1.53
CA VAL A 56 6.17 -9.88 -1.02
C VAL A 56 4.81 -10.54 -0.92
N ALA A 57 3.82 -9.87 -0.32
CA ALA A 57 2.45 -10.38 -0.20
C ALA A 57 1.85 -10.71 -1.57
N ARG A 58 2.04 -9.83 -2.56
CA ARG A 58 1.63 -10.07 -3.95
C ARG A 58 2.24 -11.34 -4.51
N ARG A 59 3.56 -11.51 -4.35
CA ARG A 59 4.28 -12.68 -4.88
C ARG A 59 3.80 -13.98 -4.24
N ILE A 60 3.52 -13.95 -2.93
CA ILE A 60 2.98 -15.10 -2.19
C ILE A 60 1.59 -15.45 -2.70
N LEU A 61 0.68 -14.47 -2.79
CA LEU A 61 -0.69 -14.67 -3.28
C LEU A 61 -0.72 -15.22 -4.70
N GLU A 62 0.09 -14.68 -5.61
CA GLU A 62 0.20 -15.19 -6.98
C GLU A 62 0.67 -16.64 -7.02
N ALA A 63 1.67 -17.00 -6.21
CA ALA A 63 2.19 -18.36 -6.14
C ALA A 63 1.16 -19.33 -5.55
N ASP A 64 0.48 -18.90 -4.48
CA ASP A 64 -0.52 -19.68 -3.76
C ASP A 64 -1.76 -19.98 -4.62
N LEU A 65 -2.36 -18.94 -5.25
CA LEU A 65 -3.50 -19.10 -6.15
C LEU A 65 -3.15 -19.87 -7.42
N THR A 66 -1.88 -19.84 -7.84
CA THR A 66 -1.37 -20.63 -8.97
C THR A 66 -1.25 -22.11 -8.63
N ALA A 67 -0.84 -22.43 -7.40
CA ALA A 67 -0.50 -23.78 -6.96
C ALA A 67 -1.67 -24.53 -6.31
N ASN A 68 -2.61 -23.81 -5.69
CA ASN A 68 -3.71 -24.41 -4.93
C ASN A 68 -5.08 -24.01 -5.50
N LEU A 69 -5.76 -24.99 -6.10
CA LEU A 69 -7.10 -24.83 -6.66
C LEU A 69 -8.15 -24.47 -5.59
N GLU A 70 -8.06 -25.01 -4.39
CA GLU A 70 -9.02 -24.73 -3.31
C GLU A 70 -8.97 -23.25 -2.91
N HIS A 71 -7.77 -22.66 -2.89
CA HIS A 71 -7.60 -21.24 -2.58
C HIS A 71 -8.16 -20.35 -3.71
N LEU A 72 -8.00 -20.76 -4.97
CA LEU A 72 -8.63 -20.09 -6.12
C LEU A 72 -10.16 -20.14 -6.03
N VAL A 73 -10.74 -21.29 -5.68
CA VAL A 73 -12.19 -21.42 -5.47
C VAL A 73 -12.65 -20.54 -4.30
N GLY A 74 -11.89 -20.51 -3.20
CA GLY A 74 -12.15 -19.62 -2.07
C GLY A 74 -12.13 -18.13 -2.45
N LEU A 75 -11.19 -17.74 -3.31
CA LEU A 75 -11.08 -16.38 -3.86
C LEU A 75 -12.35 -15.98 -4.62
N VAL A 76 -12.81 -16.85 -5.51
CA VAL A 76 -14.02 -16.67 -6.33
C VAL A 76 -15.26 -16.61 -5.45
N ARG A 77 -15.41 -17.54 -4.50
CA ARG A 77 -16.51 -17.58 -3.54
C ARG A 77 -16.59 -16.29 -2.73
N SER A 78 -15.43 -15.78 -2.27
CA SER A 78 -15.35 -14.51 -1.55
C SER A 78 -15.78 -13.33 -2.42
N ALA A 79 -15.33 -13.29 -3.68
CA ALA A 79 -15.69 -12.22 -4.61
C ALA A 79 -17.20 -12.22 -4.95
N ILE A 80 -17.79 -13.40 -5.17
CA ILE A 80 -19.24 -13.54 -5.39
C ILE A 80 -20.02 -13.13 -4.13
N ARG A 81 -19.56 -13.50 -2.94
CA ARG A 81 -20.20 -13.06 -1.69
C ARG A 81 -20.17 -11.53 -1.52
N ARG A 82 -19.09 -10.87 -1.94
CA ARG A 82 -18.99 -9.39 -1.95
C ARG A 82 -19.97 -8.75 -2.93
N LEU A 83 -20.28 -9.41 -4.04
CA LEU A 83 -21.26 -8.93 -5.02
C LEU A 83 -22.69 -8.94 -4.44
N GLY A 84 -23.00 -9.90 -3.56
CA GLY A 84 -24.31 -10.05 -2.95
C GLY A 84 -25.26 -10.94 -3.78
N GLU A 85 -26.57 -10.71 -3.65
CA GLU A 85 -27.57 -11.49 -4.40
C GLU A 85 -27.57 -11.09 -5.89
N SER A 86 -27.26 -12.05 -6.76
CA SER A 86 -27.38 -11.91 -8.22
C SER A 86 -27.99 -13.19 -8.81
N ARG A 87 -28.77 -13.09 -9.89
CA ARG A 87 -29.34 -14.27 -10.56
C ARG A 87 -28.39 -14.82 -11.60
N GLN A 88 -27.71 -13.93 -12.31
CA GLN A 88 -26.67 -14.25 -13.27
C GLN A 88 -25.35 -13.61 -12.86
N ILE A 89 -24.27 -14.35 -13.03
CA ILE A 89 -22.91 -13.91 -12.70
C ILE A 89 -22.00 -14.30 -13.86
N LYS A 90 -21.26 -13.32 -14.38
CA LYS A 90 -20.16 -13.52 -15.31
C LYS A 90 -18.84 -13.42 -14.56
N LEU A 91 -18.10 -14.52 -14.53
CA LEU A 91 -16.82 -14.61 -13.87
C LEU A 91 -15.71 -14.48 -14.91
N HIS A 92 -15.10 -13.30 -14.98
CA HIS A 92 -13.97 -13.03 -15.87
C HIS A 92 -12.67 -13.44 -15.19
N MET A 93 -11.91 -14.33 -15.83
CA MET A 93 -10.63 -14.83 -15.33
C MET A 93 -9.67 -15.08 -16.49
N CYS A 94 -8.38 -15.25 -16.20
CA CYS A 94 -7.45 -15.68 -17.22
C CYS A 94 -7.85 -17.06 -17.80
N PRO A 95 -7.47 -17.40 -19.05
CA PRO A 95 -7.88 -18.66 -19.69
C PRO A 95 -7.46 -19.93 -18.95
N ASP A 96 -6.38 -19.88 -18.17
CA ASP A 96 -5.91 -21.04 -17.38
C ASP A 96 -6.81 -21.28 -16.17
N ASP A 97 -7.10 -20.23 -15.41
CA ASP A 97 -7.92 -20.32 -14.22
C ASP A 97 -9.41 -20.53 -14.56
N ALA A 98 -9.88 -19.94 -15.67
CA ALA A 98 -11.22 -20.18 -16.20
C ALA A 98 -11.48 -21.67 -16.44
N ARG A 99 -10.53 -22.36 -17.09
CA ARG A 99 -10.63 -23.82 -17.34
C ARG A 99 -10.71 -24.62 -16.04
N LEU A 100 -9.92 -24.26 -15.04
CA LEU A 100 -9.92 -24.92 -13.73
C LEU A 100 -11.27 -24.74 -13.02
N ILE A 101 -11.81 -23.51 -13.00
CA ILE A 101 -13.09 -23.21 -12.36
C ILE A 101 -14.26 -23.86 -13.10
N GLU A 102 -14.25 -23.87 -14.44
CA GLU A 102 -15.26 -24.60 -15.23
C GLU A 102 -15.27 -26.10 -14.91
N GLU A 103 -14.11 -26.71 -14.69
CA GLU A 103 -14.01 -28.11 -14.30
C GLU A 103 -14.59 -28.36 -12.90
N VAL A 104 -14.32 -27.48 -11.94
CA VAL A 104 -14.90 -27.53 -10.59
C VAL A 104 -16.42 -27.40 -10.66
N LEU A 105 -16.93 -26.38 -11.35
CA LEU A 105 -18.36 -26.15 -11.54
C LEU A 105 -19.08 -27.35 -12.19
N ARG A 106 -18.40 -28.05 -13.10
CA ARG A 106 -18.94 -29.25 -13.76
C ARG A 106 -18.98 -30.46 -12.82
N LYS A 107 -17.97 -30.63 -11.96
CA LYS A 107 -17.84 -31.79 -11.05
C LYS A 107 -18.72 -31.66 -9.81
N GLU A 108 -18.74 -30.48 -9.21
CA GLU A 108 -19.34 -30.24 -7.89
C GLU A 108 -20.67 -29.49 -7.97
N GLY A 109 -20.97 -28.91 -9.13
CA GLY A 109 -22.17 -28.12 -9.39
C GLY A 109 -22.02 -26.65 -8.96
N PRO A 110 -22.89 -25.75 -9.47
CA PRO A 110 -22.82 -24.32 -9.16
C PRO A 110 -22.98 -24.04 -7.65
N SER A 111 -23.75 -24.87 -6.95
CA SER A 111 -24.11 -24.72 -5.53
C SER A 111 -22.93 -24.65 -4.56
N GLU A 112 -21.77 -25.21 -4.93
CA GLU A 112 -20.54 -25.07 -4.13
C GLU A 112 -19.99 -23.63 -4.13
N ILE A 113 -20.30 -22.84 -5.16
CA ILE A 113 -19.79 -21.49 -5.33
C ILE A 113 -20.91 -20.46 -5.11
N SER A 114 -22.08 -20.68 -5.69
CA SER A 114 -23.26 -19.83 -5.56
C SER A 114 -24.55 -20.52 -6.03
N SER A 115 -25.70 -20.08 -5.54
CA SER A 115 -27.00 -20.48 -6.09
C SER A 115 -27.34 -19.79 -7.42
N ALA A 116 -26.54 -18.81 -7.85
CA ALA A 116 -26.70 -18.09 -9.11
C ALA A 116 -26.23 -18.91 -10.33
N GLN A 117 -26.72 -18.55 -11.52
CA GLN A 117 -26.12 -19.04 -12.76
C GLN A 117 -24.77 -18.37 -13.00
N ILE A 118 -23.69 -19.16 -12.99
CA ILE A 118 -22.33 -18.68 -13.23
C ILE A 118 -21.92 -19.01 -14.66
N GLU A 119 -21.58 -17.98 -15.43
CA GLU A 119 -20.92 -18.06 -16.73
C GLU A 119 -19.45 -17.68 -16.56
N VAL A 120 -18.54 -18.60 -16.87
CA VAL A 120 -17.10 -18.32 -16.82
C VAL A 120 -16.66 -17.74 -18.16
N VAL A 121 -15.99 -16.59 -18.13
CA VAL A 121 -15.51 -15.87 -19.31
C VAL A 121 -13.98 -15.81 -19.26
N ALA A 122 -13.34 -16.43 -20.24
CA ALA A 122 -11.89 -16.36 -20.40
C ALA A 122 -11.48 -14.98 -20.96
N ASP A 123 -10.68 -14.25 -20.21
CA ASP A 123 -10.15 -12.93 -20.56
C ASP A 123 -8.61 -12.95 -20.49
N ALA A 124 -7.97 -12.87 -21.65
CA ALA A 124 -6.51 -12.89 -21.77
C ALA A 124 -5.82 -11.62 -21.25
N SER A 125 -6.57 -10.56 -20.93
CA SER A 125 -6.01 -9.36 -20.28
C SER A 125 -5.77 -9.56 -18.78
N LEU A 126 -6.37 -10.59 -18.18
CA LEU A 126 -6.24 -10.93 -16.77
C LEU A 126 -5.05 -11.86 -16.53
N ARG A 127 -4.40 -11.69 -15.38
CA ARG A 127 -3.32 -12.59 -14.94
C ARG A 127 -3.89 -13.76 -14.14
N ARG A 128 -3.06 -14.76 -13.92
CA ARG A 128 -3.42 -15.85 -13.00
C ARG A 128 -3.65 -15.33 -11.59
N GLY A 129 -4.71 -15.80 -10.94
CA GLY A 129 -5.16 -15.33 -9.63
C GLY A 129 -5.97 -14.03 -9.67
N ASP A 130 -6.16 -13.40 -10.83
CA ASP A 130 -7.08 -12.27 -10.99
C ASP A 130 -8.48 -12.78 -11.36
N CYS A 131 -9.49 -12.19 -10.74
CA CYS A 131 -10.89 -12.39 -11.12
C CYS A 131 -11.67 -11.08 -11.11
N VAL A 132 -12.64 -10.97 -11.99
CA VAL A 132 -13.65 -9.90 -11.97
C VAL A 132 -15.01 -10.56 -12.03
N VAL A 133 -15.89 -10.22 -11.09
CA VAL A 133 -17.22 -10.79 -10.98
C VAL A 133 -18.23 -9.74 -11.41
N ASP A 134 -18.90 -9.98 -12.53
CA ASP A 134 -19.94 -9.10 -13.04
C ASP A 134 -21.31 -9.73 -12.82
N GLY A 135 -22.26 -8.96 -12.29
CA GLY A 135 -23.61 -9.43 -12.01
C GLY A 135 -24.66 -8.38 -12.34
N ASP A 136 -25.93 -8.75 -12.16
CA ASP A 136 -27.07 -7.94 -12.61
C ASP A 136 -27.14 -6.56 -11.93
N LEU A 137 -26.60 -6.47 -10.70
CA LEU A 137 -26.69 -5.30 -9.83
C LEU A 137 -25.35 -4.57 -9.65
N GLY A 138 -24.25 -5.07 -10.23
CA GLY A 138 -22.94 -4.44 -10.10
C GLY A 138 -21.79 -5.37 -10.45
N THR A 139 -20.58 -4.84 -10.30
CA THR A 139 -19.33 -5.55 -10.63
C THR A 139 -18.40 -5.47 -9.42
N VAL A 140 -17.75 -6.58 -9.09
CA VAL A 140 -16.71 -6.67 -8.06
C VAL A 140 -15.38 -6.96 -8.72
N ASP A 141 -14.40 -6.08 -8.49
CA ASP A 141 -13.02 -6.32 -8.87
C ASP A 141 -12.31 -7.17 -7.80
N GLY A 142 -12.06 -8.43 -8.13
CA GLY A 142 -11.39 -9.39 -7.27
C GLY A 142 -9.88 -9.52 -7.52
N ARG A 143 -9.30 -8.68 -8.40
CA ARG A 143 -7.86 -8.71 -8.75
C ARG A 143 -6.98 -8.56 -7.52
N ILE A 144 -5.81 -9.21 -7.55
CA ILE A 144 -4.85 -9.17 -6.44
C ILE A 144 -4.44 -7.72 -6.13
N ASN A 145 -4.23 -6.91 -7.17
CA ASN A 145 -3.87 -5.50 -7.02
C ASN A 145 -4.92 -4.69 -6.26
N THR A 146 -6.19 -4.88 -6.60
CA THR A 146 -7.29 -4.13 -5.99
C THR A 146 -7.40 -4.48 -4.51
N ARG A 147 -7.29 -5.76 -4.17
CA ARG A 147 -7.28 -6.23 -2.77
C ARG A 147 -6.09 -5.71 -1.96
N LEU A 148 -4.89 -5.67 -2.56
CA LEU A 148 -3.71 -5.13 -1.88
C LEU A 148 -3.81 -3.61 -1.70
N GLU A 149 -4.41 -2.88 -2.63
CA GLU A 149 -4.65 -1.45 -2.49
C GLU A 149 -5.70 -1.15 -1.40
N GLU A 150 -6.77 -1.95 -1.31
CA GLU A 150 -7.75 -1.88 -0.20
C GLU A 150 -7.03 -2.04 1.16
N LEU A 151 -6.13 -3.02 1.28
CA LEU A 151 -5.32 -3.23 2.47
C LEU A 151 -4.36 -2.06 2.74
N ARG A 152 -3.76 -1.49 1.69
CA ARG A 152 -2.86 -0.31 1.80
C ARG A 152 -3.61 0.89 2.37
N GLN A 153 -4.82 1.15 1.89
CA GLN A 153 -5.65 2.24 2.39
C GLN A 153 -6.03 2.04 3.85
N ALA A 154 -6.42 0.82 4.24
CA ALA A 154 -6.76 0.50 5.62
C ALA A 154 -5.56 0.68 6.58
N LEU A 155 -4.35 0.27 6.18
CA LEU A 155 -3.14 0.49 6.97
C LEU A 155 -2.79 1.98 7.12
N GLN A 156 -3.03 2.79 6.09
CA GLN A 156 -2.80 4.24 6.15
C GLN A 156 -3.83 4.97 7.02
N ALA A 157 -5.08 4.50 7.03
CA ALA A 157 -6.14 5.01 7.88
C ALA A 157 -6.01 4.59 9.35
N GLY A 158 -5.14 3.61 9.65
CA GLY A 158 -5.00 3.04 10.99
C GLY A 158 -6.13 2.10 11.40
N THR A 159 -6.98 1.68 10.46
CA THR A 159 -8.18 0.86 10.68
C THR A 159 -7.97 -0.61 10.31
N TRP A 160 -6.74 -1.12 10.49
CA TRP A 160 -6.37 -2.47 10.02
C TRP A 160 -6.98 -3.61 10.85
N GLU A 161 -7.54 -3.32 12.03
CA GLU A 161 -8.23 -4.29 12.89
C GLU A 161 -9.61 -4.73 12.33
N ASP A 162 -10.18 -4.01 11.37
CA ASP A 162 -11.54 -4.23 10.85
C ASP A 162 -11.59 -4.91 9.46
N ILE A 163 -10.48 -5.48 8.96
CA ILE A 163 -10.44 -6.10 7.63
C ILE A 163 -10.91 -7.57 7.74
N PRO A 164 -11.98 -7.97 7.01
CA PRO A 164 -12.50 -9.34 7.03
C PRO A 164 -11.62 -10.36 6.28
#